data_AF-A0A5C8C9Y0-F1
#
_entry.id   AF-A0A5C8C9Y0-F1
#
_cell.length_a   1.000
_cell.length_b   1.000
_cell.length_c   1.000
_cell.angle_alpha   90.00
_cell.angle_beta   90.00
_cell.angle_gamma   90.00
#
_symmetry.space_group_name_H-M   'P 1'
#
loop_
_entity.id
_entity.type
_entity.pdbx_description
1 polymer ?
#
loop_
_entity_poly.entity_id
_entity_poly.type
_entity_poly.pdbx_seq_one_letter_code
_entity_poly.pdbx_strand_id
1 'polypeptide(L)'
;MSRGGIAITAILLAILAATVWWAWQGWVAHADVQMSIHGYIAMGLGIFFSLIIGFGLMALTFYSSRRGYDDLPQAKEPGGKEPVSHNIP
;
A
#
# COMPACT_ATOMS: atom_id res chain seq x y z
N MET A 1 -16.32 -2.44 27.71
CA MET A 1 -15.02 -3.01 27.29
C MET A 1 -14.81 -4.31 28.07
N SER A 2 -14.53 -5.43 27.39
CA SER A 2 -14.23 -6.69 28.10
C SER A 2 -12.91 -6.53 28.88
N ARG A 3 -12.81 -7.11 30.07
CA ARG A 3 -11.59 -7.02 30.91
C ARG A 3 -10.33 -7.48 30.15
N GLY A 4 -10.47 -8.45 29.24
CA GLY A 4 -9.40 -8.89 28.35
C GLY A 4 -9.00 -7.86 27.29
N GLY A 5 -9.95 -7.11 26.72
CA GLY A 5 -9.66 -6.04 25.77
C GLY A 5 -8.82 -4.92 26.40
N ILE A 6 -9.16 -4.52 27.63
CA ILE A 6 -8.39 -3.51 28.38
C ILE A 6 -6.96 -3.98 28.64
N ALA A 7 -6.78 -5.26 29.01
CA ALA A 7 -5.46 -5.83 29.25
C ALA A 7 -4.60 -5.83 27.97
N ILE A 8 -5.16 -6.25 26.84
CA ILE A 8 -4.45 -6.25 25.55
C ILE A 8 -4.08 -4.83 25.13
N THR A 9 -5.01 -3.87 25.20
CA THR A 9 -4.73 -2.48 24.87
C THR A 9 -3.64 -1.90 25.77
N ALA A 10 -3.67 -2.19 27.07
CA ALA A 10 -2.64 -1.73 28.00
C ALA A 10 -1.25 -2.31 27.65
N ILE A 11 -1.17 -3.60 27.30
CA ILE A 11 0.08 -4.25 26.89
C ILE A 11 0.61 -3.63 25.59
N LEU A 12 -0.27 -3.41 24.60
CA LEU A 12 0.13 -2.77 23.33
C LEU A 12 0.65 -1.35 23.56
N LEU A 13 -0.01 -0.57 24.42
CA LEU A 13 0.45 0.78 24.78
C LEU A 13 1.79 0.74 25.53
N ALA A 14 2.01 -0.24 26.41
CA ALA A 14 3.28 -0.40 27.11
C ALA A 14 4.42 -0.71 26.12
N ILE A 15 4.20 -1.61 25.16
CA ILE A 15 5.18 -1.94 24.11
C ILE A 15 5.43 -0.71 23.22
N LEU A 16 4.39 0.02 22.86
CA LEU A 16 4.53 1.26 22.09
C LEU A 16 5.38 2.28 22.83
N ALA A 17 5.09 2.52 24.11
CA ALA A 17 5.86 3.45 24.94
C ALA A 17 7.33 3.02 25.06
N ALA A 18 7.60 1.73 25.26
CA ALA A 18 8.96 1.18 25.29
C ALA A 18 9.70 1.38 23.96
N THR A 19 9.00 1.21 22.84
CA THR A 19 9.56 1.40 21.49
C THR A 19 9.92 2.87 21.24
N VAL A 20 9.02 3.79 21.60
CA VAL A 20 9.24 5.24 21.49
C VAL A 20 10.41 5.67 22.38
N TRP A 21 10.48 5.15 23.61
CA TRP A 21 11.60 5.40 24.52
C TRP A 21 12.94 4.96 23.91
N TRP A 22 12.99 3.76 23.34
CA TRP A 22 14.20 3.27 22.68
C TRP A 22 14.59 4.13 21.47
N ALA A 23 13.62 4.47 20.61
CA ALA A 23 13.85 5.32 19.45
C ALA A 23 14.39 6.71 19.86
N TRP A 24 13.86 7.28 20.93
CA TRP A 24 14.34 8.55 21.49
C TRP A 24 15.80 8.46 21.94
N GLN A 25 16.15 7.38 22.65
CA GLN A 25 17.54 7.17 23.09
C GLN A 25 18.49 7.04 21.89
N GLY A 26 18.09 6.32 20.84
CA GLY A 26 18.87 6.24 19.60
C GLY A 26 19.03 7.60 18.91
N TRP A 27 17.96 8.40 18.89
CA TRP A 27 18.01 9.76 18.33
C TRP A 27 18.99 10.67 19.08
N VAL A 28 18.92 10.67 20.42
CA VAL A 28 19.82 11.48 21.26
C VAL A 28 21.27 10.98 21.18
N ALA A 29 21.50 9.67 21.13
CA ALA A 29 22.83 9.08 21.00
C ALA A 29 23.52 9.43 19.68
N HIS A 30 22.75 9.68 18.61
CA HIS A 30 23.26 10.05 17.29
C HIS A 30 23.10 11.56 16.99
N ALA A 31 22.79 12.39 18.00
CA ALA A 31 22.56 13.82 17.79
C ALA A 31 23.78 14.60 17.27
N ASP A 32 25.00 14.08 17.50
CA ASP A 32 26.25 14.68 17.01
C ASP A 32 26.71 14.12 15.65
N VAL A 33 25.93 13.22 15.04
CA VAL A 33 26.23 12.70 13.71
C VAL A 33 25.85 13.75 12.67
N GLN A 34 26.80 14.62 12.34
CA GLN A 34 26.69 15.53 11.20
C GLN A 34 26.73 14.72 9.90
N MET A 35 25.56 14.51 9.28
CA MET A 35 25.46 13.87 7.98
C MET A 35 26.16 14.76 6.93
N SER A 36 27.11 14.20 6.18
CA SER A 36 27.74 14.93 5.06
C SER A 36 26.68 15.35 4.04
N ILE A 37 26.95 16.45 3.30
CA ILE A 37 26.11 16.95 2.20
C ILE A 37 25.71 15.83 1.23
N HIS A 38 26.62 14.89 0.95
CA HIS A 38 26.36 13.73 0.10
C HIS A 38 25.24 12.82 0.64
N GLY A 39 25.11 12.68 1.96
CA GLY A 39 24.09 11.86 2.60
C GLY A 39 22.69 12.45 2.45
N TYR A 40 22.56 13.78 2.59
CA TYR A 40 21.30 14.47 2.32
C TYR A 40 20.90 14.40 0.85
N ILE A 41 21.86 14.55 -0.07
CA ILE A 41 21.60 14.42 -1.51
C ILE A 41 21.15 13.00 -1.84
N ALA A 42 21.84 11.98 -1.33
CA ALA A 42 21.48 10.58 -1.55
C ALA A 42 20.07 10.26 -1.01
N MET A 43 19.73 10.74 0.19
CA MET A 43 18.39 10.57 0.77
C MET A 43 17.32 11.28 -0.06
N GLY A 44 17.54 12.54 -0.41
CA GLY A 44 16.61 13.32 -1.22
C GLY A 44 16.38 12.69 -2.59
N LEU A 45 17.46 12.24 -3.24
CA LEU A 45 17.40 11.56 -4.54
C LEU A 45 16.64 10.23 -4.45
N GLY A 46 16.90 9.43 -3.41
CA GLY A 46 16.18 8.17 -3.17
C GLY A 46 14.68 8.38 -2.95
N ILE A 47 14.30 9.35 -2.12
CA ILE A 47 12.90 9.71 -1.90
C ILE A 47 12.26 10.19 -3.20
N PHE A 48 12.93 11.05 -3.95
CA PHE A 48 12.43 11.60 -5.20
C PHE A 48 12.15 10.52 -6.25
N PHE A 49 13.10 9.61 -6.48
CA PHE A 49 12.89 8.49 -7.41
C PHE A 49 11.78 7.55 -6.93
N SER A 50 11.70 7.25 -5.63
CA SER A 50 10.63 6.42 -5.07
C SER A 50 9.26 7.06 -5.27
N LEU A 51 9.12 8.37 -5.04
CA LEU A 51 7.89 9.11 -5.27
C LEU A 51 7.50 9.14 -6.76
N ILE A 52 8.47 9.38 -7.66
CA ILE A 52 8.21 9.34 -9.10
C ILE A 52 7.69 7.97 -9.52
N ILE A 53 8.33 6.89 -9.07
CA ILE A 53 7.92 5.54 -9.42
C ILE A 53 6.54 5.25 -8.80
N GLY A 54 6.33 5.57 -7.53
CA GLY A 54 5.05 5.38 -6.85
C GLY A 54 3.90 6.13 -7.53
N PHE A 55 4.07 7.42 -7.80
CA PHE A 55 3.08 8.20 -8.53
C PHE A 55 2.90 7.75 -9.98
N GLY A 56 3.99 7.39 -10.66
CA GLY A 56 3.96 6.87 -12.02
C GLY A 56 3.18 5.56 -12.12
N LEU A 57 3.37 4.66 -11.16
CA LEU A 57 2.59 3.42 -11.06
C LEU A 57 1.11 3.72 -10.82
N MET A 58 0.77 4.60 -9.88
CA MET A 58 -0.64 4.99 -9.64
C MET A 58 -1.26 5.62 -10.89
N ALA A 59 -0.56 6.56 -11.54
CA ALA A 59 -1.01 7.19 -12.77
C ALA A 59 -1.20 6.19 -13.92
N LEU A 60 -0.30 5.21 -14.04
CA LEU A 60 -0.39 4.16 -15.05
C LEU A 60 -1.58 3.24 -14.80
N THR A 61 -1.87 2.87 -13.55
CA THR A 61 -3.07 2.10 -13.20
C THR A 61 -4.34 2.85 -13.60
N PHE A 62 -4.44 4.15 -13.31
CA PHE A 62 -5.58 4.96 -13.73
C PHE A 62 -5.67 5.11 -15.25
N TYR A 63 -4.53 5.19 -15.94
CA TYR A 63 -4.50 5.25 -17.39
C TYR A 63 -4.89 3.92 -18.04
N SER A 64 -4.46 2.79 -17.48
CA SER A 64 -4.82 1.43 -17.91
C SER A 64 -6.32 1.20 -17.78
N SER A 65 -6.90 1.55 -16.63
CA SER A 65 -8.34 1.46 -16.37
C SER A 65 -9.16 2.33 -17.34
N ARG A 66 -8.66 3.52 -17.70
CA ARG A 66 -9.35 4.39 -18.68
C ARG A 66 -9.24 3.91 -20.13
N ARG A 67 -8.24 3.08 -20.46
CA ARG A 67 -8.03 2.55 -21.82
C ARG A 67 -8.57 1.14 -22.03
N GLY A 68 -9.24 0.54 -21.03
CA GLY A 68 -9.86 -0.78 -21.16
C GLY A 68 -8.85 -1.94 -21.24
N TYR A 69 -7.62 -1.76 -20.74
CA TYR A 69 -6.62 -2.84 -20.70
C TYR A 69 -6.82 -3.82 -19.52
N ASP A 70 -7.52 -3.38 -18.47
CA ASP A 70 -7.92 -4.20 -17.31
C ASP A 70 -9.28 -4.89 -17.52
N ASP A 71 -9.94 -4.66 -18.66
CA ASP A 71 -11.11 -5.44 -19.04
C ASP A 71 -10.63 -6.83 -19.45
N LEU A 72 -10.94 -7.82 -18.60
CA LEU A 72 -10.72 -9.23 -18.89
C LEU A 72 -11.27 -9.52 -20.29
N PRO A 73 -10.52 -10.22 -21.18
CA PRO A 73 -11.07 -10.68 -22.43
C PRO A 73 -12.36 -11.42 -22.09
N GLN A 74 -13.51 -10.92 -22.56
CA GLN A 74 -14.76 -11.65 -22.47
C GLN A 74 -14.45 -13.05 -22.98
N ALA A 75 -14.44 -14.02 -22.07
CA ALA A 75 -14.37 -15.42 -22.44
C ALA A 75 -15.55 -15.59 -23.38
N LYS A 76 -15.26 -15.69 -24.68
CA LYS A 76 -16.25 -15.88 -25.72
C LYS A 76 -16.90 -17.21 -25.39
N GLU A 77 -18.03 -17.18 -24.68
CA GLU A 77 -18.85 -18.37 -24.49
C GLU A 77 -19.22 -18.84 -25.90
N PRO A 78 -18.75 -20.03 -26.31
CA PRO A 78 -19.08 -20.54 -27.62
C PRO A 78 -20.51 -21.06 -27.57
N GLY A 79 -21.44 -20.21 -28.03
CA GLY A 79 -22.77 -20.64 -28.44
C GLY A 79 -23.77 -20.78 -27.30
N GLY A 80 -24.30 -19.64 -26.86
CA GLY A 80 -25.67 -19.57 -26.36
C GLY A 80 -26.60 -19.99 -27.50
N LYS A 81 -26.98 -21.26 -27.54
CA LYS A 81 -28.02 -21.77 -28.41
C LYS A 81 -29.32 -21.11 -27.94
N GLU A 82 -29.96 -20.33 -28.81
CA GLU A 82 -31.29 -19.79 -28.57
C GLU A 82 -32.20 -20.90 -28.03
N PRO A 83 -32.94 -20.67 -26.93
CA PRO A 83 -34.02 -21.57 -26.55
C PRO A 83 -35.09 -21.48 -27.65
N VAL A 84 -35.14 -22.52 -28.49
CA VAL A 84 -36.18 -22.73 -29.49
C VAL A 84 -37.53 -22.54 -28.82
N SER A 85 -38.26 -21.51 -29.25
CA SER A 85 -39.67 -21.29 -28.91
C SER A 85 -40.46 -22.50 -29.40
N HIS A 86 -40.67 -23.45 -28.50
CA HIS A 86 -41.51 -24.60 -28.75
C HIS A 86 -42.96 -24.15 -28.63
N ASN A 87 -43.49 -23.64 -29.73
CA ASN A 87 -44.90 -23.35 -29.91
C ASN A 87 -45.63 -24.70 -30.10
N ILE A 88 -46.09 -25.30 -29.01
CA ILE A 88 -47.05 -26.41 -29.04
C ILE A 88 -48.45 -25.78 -29.20
N PRO A 89 -49.23 -26.19 -30.21
CA PRO A 89 -50.63 -25.77 -30.37
C PRO A 89 -51.54 -26.27 -29.24
#